data_AF-W2SWX2-F1
#
_entry.id   AF-W2SWX2-F1
#
_cell.length_a   1.000
_cell.length_b   1.000
_cell.length_c   1.000
_cell.angle_alpha   90.00
_cell.angle_beta   90.00
_cell.angle_gamma   90.00
#
_symmetry.space_group_name_H-M   'P 1'
#
loop_
_entity.id
_entity.type
_entity.pdbx_description
1 polymer ?
#
loop_
_entity_poly.entity_id
_entity_poly.type
_entity_poly.pdbx_seq_one_letter_code
_entity_poly.pdbx_strand_id
1 'polypeptide(L)'
;MRVTDDCRARSAQEHIEHMSSLFTEGELQMMRSAVSEREKWTAFYRIWCLKESVLKATGTGLVKDLRTLDFHTTNEKHTPGCFITSTTWSENGVPRDNWLFEESFVNENHCVAVGRILSESKKITLKREQLQLKKKFFSFVPFERLLDGSSVVNPIEDGGAAEFAEFIAKSAKTW
;
A
#
# COMPACT_ATOMS: atom_id res chain seq x y z
N MET A 1 2.07 -1.41 -4.43
CA MET A 1 1.31 -2.31 -5.31
C MET A 1 1.41 -1.83 -6.74
N ARG A 2 1.50 -2.72 -7.74
CA ARG A 2 1.59 -2.33 -9.15
C ARG A 2 0.25 -1.81 -9.65
N VAL A 3 0.24 -0.66 -10.32
CA VAL A 3 -0.94 0.09 -10.78
C VAL A 3 -1.20 -0.12 -12.27
N THR A 4 -0.25 -0.71 -13.01
CA THR A 4 -0.47 -1.06 -14.41
C THR A 4 -1.18 -2.40 -14.56
N ASP A 5 -1.92 -2.46 -15.65
CA ASP A 5 -2.61 -3.59 -16.26
C ASP A 5 -1.78 -4.89 -16.26
N ASP A 6 -1.78 -5.62 -15.15
CA ASP A 6 -1.21 -6.97 -15.10
C ASP A 6 -2.25 -7.91 -15.71
N CYS A 7 -2.16 -8.13 -17.02
CA CYS A 7 -2.52 -9.36 -17.75
C CYS A 7 -3.91 -9.99 -17.49
N ARG A 8 -4.81 -9.32 -16.78
CA ARG A 8 -6.18 -9.77 -16.54
C ARG A 8 -6.96 -9.31 -17.75
N ALA A 9 -7.61 -10.24 -18.46
CA ALA A 9 -8.53 -9.92 -19.56
C ALA A 9 -9.77 -9.11 -19.11
N ARG A 10 -9.70 -8.36 -18.00
CA ARG A 10 -10.81 -7.68 -17.32
C ARG A 10 -10.49 -6.20 -17.13
N SER A 11 -11.45 -5.35 -17.43
CA SER A 11 -11.36 -3.90 -17.23
C SER A 11 -11.24 -3.51 -15.75
N ALA A 12 -10.79 -2.28 -15.46
CA ALA A 12 -10.73 -1.77 -14.08
C ALA A 12 -12.12 -1.81 -13.43
N GLN A 13 -13.15 -1.47 -14.20
CA GLN A 13 -14.54 -1.50 -13.74
C GLN A 13 -14.97 -2.90 -13.32
N GLU A 14 -14.77 -3.90 -14.17
CA GLU A 14 -15.11 -5.29 -13.85
C GLU A 14 -14.36 -5.79 -12.61
N HIS A 15 -13.11 -5.36 -12.45
CA HIS A 15 -12.32 -5.69 -11.28
C HIS A 15 -12.87 -5.07 -9.99
N ILE A 16 -13.25 -3.80 -10.04
CA ILE A 16 -13.89 -3.07 -8.94
C ILE A 16 -15.20 -3.77 -8.55
N GLU A 17 -16.03 -4.15 -9.52
CA GLU A 17 -17.30 -4.85 -9.23
C GLU A 17 -17.07 -6.23 -8.60
N HIS A 18 -16.09 -6.99 -9.11
CA HIS A 18 -15.74 -8.30 -8.56
C HIS A 18 -15.23 -8.23 -7.10
N MET A 19 -14.56 -7.13 -6.74
CA MET A 19 -14.03 -6.92 -5.38
C MET A 19 -14.88 -5.95 -4.54
N SER A 20 -16.07 -5.57 -5.02
CA SER A 20 -16.91 -4.55 -4.40
C SER A 20 -17.28 -4.84 -2.94
N SER A 21 -17.40 -6.11 -2.58
CA SER A 21 -17.70 -6.56 -1.21
C SER A 21 -16.62 -6.21 -0.18
N LEU A 22 -15.44 -5.74 -0.59
CA LEU A 22 -14.32 -5.39 0.29
C LEU A 22 -14.23 -3.89 0.59
N PHE A 23 -15.05 -3.08 -0.07
CA PHE A 23 -15.01 -1.61 -0.01
C PHE A 23 -16.34 -1.05 0.50
N THR A 24 -16.30 0.20 0.96
CA THR A 24 -17.51 0.95 1.32
C THR A 24 -18.13 1.56 0.06
N GLU A 25 -19.41 1.94 0.12
CA GLU A 25 -20.07 2.57 -1.03
C GLU A 25 -19.43 3.92 -1.40
N GLY A 26 -18.93 4.67 -0.41
CA GLY A 26 -18.21 5.93 -0.66
C GLY A 26 -16.90 5.70 -1.42
N GLU A 27 -16.13 4.67 -1.03
CA GLU A 27 -14.91 4.26 -1.74
C GLU A 27 -15.22 3.78 -3.15
N LEU A 28 -16.27 2.97 -3.33
CA LEU A 28 -16.70 2.49 -4.65
C LEU A 28 -17.15 3.62 -5.55
N GLN A 29 -17.94 4.56 -5.03
CA GLN A 29 -18.37 5.74 -5.78
C GLN A 29 -17.16 6.57 -6.24
N MET A 30 -16.18 6.78 -5.37
CA MET A 30 -14.93 7.44 -5.73
C MET A 30 -14.22 6.71 -6.88
N MET A 31 -14.05 5.39 -6.79
CA MET A 31 -13.38 4.60 -7.82
C MET A 31 -14.14 4.63 -9.15
N ARG A 32 -15.48 4.49 -9.11
CA ARG A 32 -16.36 4.50 -10.29
C ARG A 32 -16.40 5.87 -10.98
N SER A 33 -16.25 6.95 -10.22
CA SER A 33 -16.29 8.34 -10.73
C SER A 33 -15.03 8.77 -11.49
N ALA A 34 -13.95 7.99 -11.43
CA ALA A 34 -12.72 8.31 -12.14
C ALA A 34 -12.89 8.25 -13.67
N VAL A 35 -12.28 9.20 -14.37
CA VAL A 35 -12.53 9.46 -15.80
C VAL A 35 -11.83 8.43 -16.69
N SER A 36 -10.58 8.09 -16.37
CA SER A 36 -9.80 7.12 -17.14
C SER A 36 -9.65 5.77 -16.44
N GLU A 37 -9.48 4.69 -17.20
CA GLU A 37 -9.21 3.35 -16.64
C GLU A 37 -7.96 3.34 -15.74
N ARG A 38 -6.92 4.10 -16.11
CA ARG A 38 -5.72 4.25 -15.28
C ARG A 38 -6.02 4.92 -13.94
N GLU A 39 -6.87 5.94 -13.93
CA GLU A 39 -7.28 6.61 -12.68
C GLU A 39 -8.15 5.70 -11.82
N LYS A 40 -9.03 4.87 -12.42
CA LYS A 40 -9.80 3.85 -11.68
C LYS A 40 -8.86 2.84 -11.00
N TRP A 41 -7.89 2.31 -11.72
CA TRP A 41 -6.85 1.43 -11.15
C TRP A 41 -6.07 2.12 -10.05
N THR A 42 -5.71 3.39 -10.26
CA THR A 42 -4.99 4.18 -9.27
C THR A 42 -5.81 4.36 -7.99
N ALA A 43 -7.10 4.70 -8.11
CA ALA A 43 -8.00 4.85 -6.98
C ALA A 43 -8.19 3.51 -6.23
N PHE A 44 -8.42 2.43 -6.97
CA PHE A 44 -8.54 1.09 -6.39
C PHE A 44 -7.29 0.72 -5.57
N TYR A 45 -6.11 0.77 -6.18
CA TYR A 45 -4.88 0.38 -5.48
C TYR A 45 -4.47 1.34 -4.38
N ARG A 46 -4.87 2.61 -4.46
CA ARG A 46 -4.68 3.59 -3.38
C ARG A 46 -5.44 3.14 -2.12
N ILE A 47 -6.75 2.93 -2.23
CA ILE A 47 -7.57 2.47 -1.10
C ILE A 47 -7.15 1.08 -0.62
N TRP A 48 -6.82 0.17 -1.54
CA TRP A 48 -6.32 -1.15 -1.18
C TRP A 48 -5.05 -1.08 -0.33
N CYS A 49 -4.05 -0.27 -0.73
CA CYS A 49 -2.83 -0.08 0.04
C CYS A 49 -3.11 0.50 1.43
N LEU A 50 -4.05 1.44 1.54
CA LEU A 50 -4.45 2.05 2.80
C LEU A 50 -5.07 1.02 3.76
N LYS A 51 -6.05 0.22 3.29
CA LYS A 51 -6.65 -0.86 4.09
C LYS A 51 -5.59 -1.87 4.53
N GLU A 52 -4.76 -2.35 3.61
CA GLU A 52 -3.65 -3.28 3.90
C GLU A 52 -2.66 -2.72 4.93
N SER A 53 -2.38 -1.40 4.89
CA SER A 53 -1.49 -0.76 5.85
C SER A 53 -2.03 -0.86 7.28
N VAL A 54 -3.35 -0.75 7.47
CA VAL A 54 -4.00 -0.92 8.77
C VAL A 54 -3.95 -2.36 9.23
N LEU A 55 -4.28 -3.32 8.35
CA LEU A 55 -4.26 -4.74 8.71
C LEU A 55 -2.86 -5.19 9.16
N LYS A 56 -1.82 -4.69 8.49
CA LYS A 56 -0.42 -4.97 8.83
C LYS A 56 -0.01 -4.29 10.13
N ALA A 57 -0.39 -3.03 10.34
CA ALA A 57 -0.05 -2.31 11.56
C ALA A 57 -0.77 -2.85 12.80
N THR A 58 -1.97 -3.41 12.64
CA THR A 58 -2.76 -4.02 13.73
C THR A 58 -2.47 -5.51 13.93
N GLY A 59 -1.89 -6.19 12.93
CA GLY A 59 -1.60 -7.62 12.99
C GLY A 59 -2.83 -8.52 12.88
N THR A 60 -4.01 -8.00 12.50
CA THR A 60 -5.26 -8.78 12.47
C THR A 60 -5.42 -9.63 11.21
N GLY A 61 -4.63 -9.37 10.16
CA GLY A 61 -4.78 -10.04 8.85
C GLY A 61 -6.15 -9.82 8.20
N LEU A 62 -6.50 -10.68 7.23
CA LEU A 62 -7.75 -10.62 6.45
C LEU A 62 -8.99 -11.16 7.19
N VAL A 63 -8.88 -11.49 8.48
CA VAL A 63 -10.01 -11.97 9.29
C VAL A 63 -11.00 -10.83 9.56
N LYS A 64 -10.52 -9.58 9.48
CA LYS A 64 -11.32 -8.38 9.71
C LYS A 64 -12.15 -8.03 8.47
N ASP A 65 -13.43 -7.74 8.66
CA ASP A 65 -14.29 -7.22 7.60
C ASP A 65 -13.75 -5.87 7.10
N LEU A 66 -13.25 -5.84 5.87
CA LEU A 66 -12.64 -4.66 5.25
C LEU A 66 -13.63 -3.53 4.99
N ARG A 67 -14.94 -3.82 4.98
CA ARG A 67 -15.99 -2.81 4.88
C ARG A 67 -16.12 -1.95 6.12
N THR A 68 -15.60 -2.43 7.25
CA THR A 68 -15.60 -1.65 8.50
C THR A 68 -14.60 -0.50 8.45
N LEU A 69 -13.61 -0.57 7.55
CA LEU A 69 -12.58 0.46 7.39
C LEU A 69 -12.99 1.38 6.24
N ASP A 70 -13.30 2.64 6.53
CA ASP A 70 -13.74 3.59 5.52
C ASP A 70 -12.69 4.69 5.36
N PHE A 71 -12.10 4.81 4.17
CA PHE A 71 -11.08 5.80 3.88
C PHE A 71 -11.64 7.00 3.12
N HIS A 72 -11.27 8.19 3.59
CA HIS A 72 -11.63 9.45 2.96
C HIS A 72 -10.37 10.15 2.45
N THR A 73 -10.18 10.10 1.13
CA THR A 73 -9.08 10.77 0.43
C THR A 73 -9.54 12.11 -0.14
N THR A 74 -8.65 13.08 -0.19
CA THR A 74 -8.89 14.37 -0.85
C THR A 74 -8.73 14.27 -2.37
N ASN A 75 -9.06 15.35 -3.09
CA ASN A 75 -8.84 15.50 -4.54
C ASN A 75 -7.35 15.60 -4.94
N GLU A 76 -6.42 15.34 -4.03
CA GLU A 76 -5.00 15.31 -4.33
C GLU A 76 -4.69 14.18 -5.31
N LYS A 77 -4.04 14.54 -6.42
CA LYS A 77 -3.68 13.59 -7.46
C LYS A 77 -2.62 12.64 -6.92
N HIS A 78 -2.95 11.35 -6.99
CA HIS A 78 -2.05 10.27 -6.65
C HIS A 78 -1.12 10.05 -7.87
N THR A 79 0.01 10.76 -7.92
CA THR A 79 1.00 10.72 -9.02
C THR A 79 2.44 10.57 -8.51
N PRO A 80 3.41 10.15 -9.35
CA PRO A 80 4.82 10.06 -8.96
C PRO A 80 5.34 11.33 -8.28
N GLY A 81 6.05 11.14 -7.15
CA GLY A 81 6.55 12.25 -6.32
C GLY A 81 5.53 12.86 -5.35
N CYS A 82 4.28 12.38 -5.31
CA CYS A 82 3.32 12.81 -4.30
C CYS A 82 3.73 12.34 -2.89
N PHE A 83 3.38 13.16 -1.89
CA PHE A 83 3.47 12.81 -0.47
C PHE A 83 2.23 13.36 0.21
N ILE A 84 1.21 12.50 0.37
CA ILE A 84 -0.12 12.89 0.86
C ILE A 84 -0.27 12.40 2.29
N THR A 85 -0.73 13.29 3.17
CA THR A 85 -0.95 13.01 4.61
C THR A 85 -2.31 13.47 5.11
N SER A 86 -3.16 13.95 4.19
CA SER A 86 -4.51 14.45 4.45
C SER A 86 -5.56 13.35 4.55
N THR A 87 -5.20 12.11 4.19
CA THR A 87 -6.13 10.99 4.21
C THR A 87 -6.57 10.68 5.64
N THR A 88 -7.88 10.62 5.81
CA THR A 88 -8.52 10.29 7.08
C THR A 88 -9.26 8.98 6.93
N TRP A 89 -9.62 8.37 8.07
CA TRP A 89 -10.38 7.13 8.05
C TRP A 89 -11.32 7.04 9.25
N SER A 90 -12.35 6.23 9.07
CA SER A 90 -13.26 5.82 10.13
C SER A 90 -13.33 4.29 10.20
N GLU A 91 -13.60 3.79 11.39
CA GLU A 91 -13.79 2.36 11.63
C GLU A 91 -15.19 2.16 12.23
N ASN A 92 -16.02 1.36 11.57
CA ASN A 92 -17.44 1.20 11.92
C ASN A 92 -18.19 2.54 12.01
N GLY A 93 -17.86 3.47 11.11
CA GLY A 93 -18.43 4.82 11.10
C GLY A 93 -17.90 5.77 12.18
N VAL A 94 -16.93 5.33 13.00
CA VAL A 94 -16.31 6.16 14.04
C VAL A 94 -14.97 6.69 13.55
N PRO A 95 -14.79 8.03 13.40
CA PRO A 95 -13.51 8.61 13.01
C PRO A 95 -12.38 8.24 13.97
N ARG A 96 -11.19 7.98 13.43
CA ARG A 96 -10.01 7.53 14.18
C ARG A 96 -8.84 8.50 14.01
N ASP A 97 -8.79 9.51 14.88
CA ASP A 97 -7.79 10.58 14.84
C ASP A 97 -6.40 10.20 15.37
N ASN A 98 -6.26 8.97 15.89
CA ASN A 98 -4.99 8.43 16.37
C ASN A 98 -4.18 7.72 15.26
N TRP A 99 -4.55 7.93 14.00
CA TRP A 99 -3.83 7.38 12.85
C TRP A 99 -3.27 8.49 11.97
N LEU A 100 -2.09 8.24 11.43
CA LEU A 100 -1.50 9.01 10.34
C LEU A 100 -1.27 8.08 9.16
N PHE A 101 -1.75 8.50 7.99
CA PHE A 101 -1.48 7.83 6.72
C PHE A 101 -0.51 8.69 5.90
N GLU A 102 0.53 8.06 5.37
CA GLU A 102 1.42 8.67 4.38
C GLU A 102 1.28 7.89 3.07
N GLU A 103 0.87 8.57 2.01
CA GLU A 103 0.71 7.98 0.68
C GLU A 103 1.76 8.54 -0.27
N SER A 104 2.35 7.66 -1.09
CA SER A 104 3.40 8.02 -2.04
C SER A 104 3.42 7.07 -3.24
N PHE A 105 4.01 7.55 -4.34
CA PHE A 105 4.36 6.72 -5.49
C PHE A 105 5.87 6.55 -5.56
N VAL A 106 6.33 5.30 -5.53
CA VAL A 106 7.77 4.99 -5.63
C VAL A 106 8.25 5.08 -7.07
N ASN A 107 7.35 4.87 -8.04
CA ASN A 107 7.57 5.10 -9.47
C ASN A 107 6.22 5.28 -10.19
N GLU A 108 6.19 5.35 -11.52
CA GLU A 108 4.97 5.55 -12.32
C GLU A 108 3.88 4.50 -12.14
N ASN A 109 4.25 3.32 -11.64
CA ASN A 109 3.39 2.15 -11.63
C ASN A 109 3.24 1.56 -10.24
N HIS A 110 3.75 2.19 -9.17
CA HIS A 110 3.69 1.60 -7.83
C HIS A 110 3.26 2.59 -6.76
N CYS A 111 2.07 2.39 -6.22
CA CYS A 111 1.59 3.11 -5.04
C CYS A 111 2.02 2.43 -3.75
N VAL A 112 2.22 3.23 -2.71
CA VAL A 112 2.53 2.79 -1.35
C VAL A 112 1.75 3.64 -0.36
N ALA A 113 1.26 3.00 0.70
CA ALA A 113 0.66 3.65 1.85
C ALA A 113 1.34 3.16 3.13
N VAL A 114 1.57 4.07 4.07
CA VAL A 114 2.12 3.79 5.40
C VAL A 114 1.12 4.27 6.44
N GLY A 115 0.51 3.33 7.17
CA GLY A 115 -0.35 3.62 8.32
C GLY A 115 0.45 3.57 9.62
N ARG A 116 0.30 4.59 10.48
CA ARG A 116 0.96 4.66 11.79
C ARG A 116 -0.03 5.01 12.89
N ILE A 117 0.04 4.28 14.00
CA ILE A 117 -0.71 4.58 15.21
C ILE A 117 0.06 5.63 16.02
N LEU A 118 -0.62 6.70 16.39
CA LEU A 118 -0.09 7.81 17.17
C LEU A 118 -0.43 7.61 18.64
N SER A 119 0.57 7.71 19.52
CA SER A 119 0.32 7.78 20.96
C SER A 119 -0.29 9.14 21.33
N GLU A 120 -1.01 9.22 22.45
CA GLU A 120 -1.67 10.45 22.89
C GLU A 120 -0.70 11.64 23.06
N SER A 121 0.49 11.36 23.62
CA SER A 121 1.59 12.33 23.72
C SER A 121 2.08 12.80 22.35
N LYS A 122 2.05 11.93 21.33
CA LYS A 122 2.44 12.25 19.96
C LYS A 122 1.35 12.97 19.18
N LYS A 123 0.06 12.94 19.57
CA LYS A 123 -1.00 13.75 18.90
C LYS A 123 -0.69 15.25 18.97
N ILE A 124 -0.19 15.71 20.13
CA ILE A 124 0.19 17.12 20.37
C ILE A 124 1.47 17.47 19.59
N THR A 125 2.44 16.56 19.57
CA THR A 125 3.68 16.72 18.79
C THR A 125 3.41 16.67 17.28
N LEU A 126 2.46 15.85 16.82
CA LEU A 126 2.10 15.69 15.41
C LEU A 126 1.54 16.97 14.81
N LYS A 127 0.71 17.73 15.54
CA LYS A 127 0.24 19.03 15.03
C LYS A 127 1.40 19.99 14.73
N ARG A 128 2.49 19.91 15.52
CA ARG A 128 3.71 20.70 15.33
C ARG A 128 4.65 20.09 14.29
N GLU A 129 4.75 18.78 14.23
CA GLU A 129 5.58 18.05 13.26
C GLU A 129 4.94 17.96 11.86
N GLN A 130 3.62 17.91 11.71
CA GLN A 130 2.93 18.02 10.42
C GLN A 130 3.20 19.37 9.73
N LEU A 131 3.39 20.44 10.52
CA LEU A 131 3.86 21.75 10.04
C LEU A 131 5.36 21.77 9.68
N GLN A 132 6.13 20.77 10.12
CA GLN A 132 7.60 20.70 10.00
C GLN A 132 8.10 19.42 9.32
N LEU A 133 7.20 18.59 8.76
CA LEU A 133 7.51 17.23 8.35
C LEU A 133 8.43 17.30 7.14
N LYS A 134 9.73 17.12 7.36
CA LYS A 134 10.66 16.79 6.28
C LYS A 134 10.08 15.57 5.58
N LYS A 135 9.57 15.77 4.37
CA LYS A 135 8.98 14.72 3.54
C LYS A 135 9.95 13.54 3.49
N LYS A 136 9.57 12.43 4.11
CA LYS A 136 10.38 11.20 4.12
C LYS A 136 9.97 10.38 2.91
N PHE A 137 10.68 10.58 1.82
CA PHE A 137 10.49 9.78 0.62
C PHE A 137 11.19 8.42 0.76
N PHE A 138 10.64 7.43 0.08
CA PHE A 138 11.33 6.14 -0.08
C PHE A 138 12.62 6.35 -0.89
N SER A 139 13.67 5.64 -0.49
CA SER A 139 14.93 5.56 -1.22
C SER A 139 15.14 4.14 -1.72
N PHE A 140 15.61 4.00 -2.96
CA PHE A 140 16.10 2.72 -3.45
C PHE A 140 17.38 2.33 -2.72
N VAL A 141 17.42 1.09 -2.22
CA VAL A 141 18.59 0.52 -1.54
C VAL A 141 19.13 -0.61 -2.42
N PRO A 142 20.38 -0.51 -2.92
CA PRO A 142 20.96 -1.55 -3.75
C PRO A 142 21.34 -2.78 -2.91
N PHE A 143 21.48 -3.94 -3.55
CA PHE A 143 21.68 -5.21 -2.86
C PHE A 143 22.93 -5.22 -1.98
N GLU A 144 24.01 -4.59 -2.43
CA GLU A 144 25.27 -4.50 -1.69
C GLU A 144 25.10 -3.76 -0.36
N ARG A 145 24.20 -2.77 -0.31
CA ARG A 145 23.86 -2.05 0.92
C ARG A 145 23.02 -2.88 1.88
N LEU A 146 22.30 -3.88 1.38
CA LEU A 146 21.58 -4.85 2.23
C LEU A 146 22.53 -5.89 2.84
N LEU A 147 23.67 -6.15 2.19
CA LEU A 147 24.71 -7.05 2.70
C LEU A 147 25.61 -6.39 3.76
N ASP A 148 25.59 -5.07 3.89
CA ASP A 148 26.39 -4.33 4.86
C ASP A 148 26.05 -4.77 6.30
N GLY A 149 27.03 -5.32 7.01
CA GLY A 149 26.85 -5.89 8.36
C GLY A 149 26.13 -7.26 8.41
N SER A 150 25.84 -7.87 7.25
CA SER A 150 25.29 -9.23 7.19
C SER A 150 26.37 -10.29 7.44
N SER A 151 25.96 -11.44 7.98
CA SER A 151 26.82 -12.62 8.13
C SER A 151 26.03 -13.90 7.91
N VAL A 152 26.73 -14.97 7.55
CA VAL A 152 26.11 -16.28 7.34
C VAL A 152 25.78 -16.88 8.71
N VAL A 153 24.49 -17.04 9.00
CA VAL A 153 24.01 -17.67 10.24
C VAL A 153 23.86 -19.18 10.07
N ASN A 154 23.29 -19.61 8.93
CA ASN A 154 23.07 -21.02 8.61
C ASN A 154 23.74 -21.33 7.26
N PRO A 155 24.94 -21.93 7.26
CA PRO A 155 25.61 -22.31 6.02
C PRO A 155 24.82 -23.41 5.32
N ILE A 156 24.61 -23.24 4.02
CA ILE A 156 23.98 -24.23 3.15
C ILE A 156 25.10 -24.99 2.44
N GLU A 157 24.91 -26.30 2.25
CA GLU A 157 25.85 -27.12 1.48
C GLU A 157 25.99 -26.56 0.06
N ASP A 158 27.23 -26.52 -0.46
CA ASP A 158 27.53 -25.93 -1.78
C ASP A 158 27.06 -24.46 -1.96
N GLY A 159 26.85 -23.72 -0.87
CA GLY A 159 26.41 -22.32 -0.92
C GLY A 159 25.00 -22.12 -1.49
N GLY A 160 24.19 -23.17 -1.56
CA GLY A 160 22.83 -23.13 -2.12
C GLY A 160 22.76 -23.26 -3.65
N ALA A 161 23.84 -23.70 -4.31
CA ALA A 161 23.89 -23.83 -5.76
C ALA A 161 22.89 -24.87 -6.30
N ALA A 162 22.69 -25.97 -5.58
CA ALA A 162 21.72 -27.02 -5.94
C ALA A 162 20.27 -26.50 -5.89
N GLU A 163 19.89 -25.78 -4.82
CA GLU A 163 18.57 -25.18 -4.66
C GLU A 163 18.31 -24.08 -5.70
N PHE A 164 19.34 -23.30 -6.04
CA PHE A 164 19.24 -22.30 -7.10
C PHE A 164 19.01 -22.97 -8.47
N ALA A 165 19.75 -24.05 -8.78
CA ALA A 165 19.54 -24.81 -10.00
C ALA A 165 18.12 -25.40 -10.07
N GLU A 166 17.60 -25.92 -8.95
CA GLU A 166 16.22 -26.41 -8.86
C GLU A 166 15.20 -25.27 -9.08
N PHE A 167 15.44 -24.09 -8.49
CA PHE A 167 14.57 -22.92 -8.67
C PHE A 167 14.51 -22.47 -10.13
N ILE A 168 15.66 -22.41 -10.83
CA ILE A 168 15.72 -22.05 -12.24
C ILE A 168 15.05 -23.12 -13.13
N ALA A 169 15.18 -24.40 -12.77
CA ALA A 169 14.57 -25.51 -13.49
C ALA A 169 13.04 -25.55 -13.35
N LYS A 170 12.48 -25.04 -12.24
CA LYS A 170 11.03 -24.81 -12.11
C LYS A 170 10.64 -23.67 -13.06
N SER A 171 10.23 -24.04 -14.27
CA SER A 171 9.74 -23.12 -15.31
C SER A 171 8.91 -21.99 -14.71
N ALA A 172 9.25 -20.75 -15.03
CA ALA A 172 8.38 -19.61 -14.75
C ALA A 172 7.00 -19.95 -15.30
N LYS A 173 6.00 -20.10 -14.41
CA LYS A 173 4.62 -20.31 -14.84
C LYS A 173 4.29 -19.24 -15.87
N THR A 174 4.03 -19.66 -17.10
CA THR A 174 3.40 -18.82 -18.11
C THR A 174 2.00 -18.50 -17.61
N TRP A 175 1.84 -17.29 -17.08
CA TRP A 175 0.54 -16.72 -16.72
C TRP A 175 -0.17 -16.17 -17.96
#